data_AF-A0A2D6N6E3-F1
#
_entry.id   AF-A0A2D6N6E3-F1
#
_cell.length_a   1.000
_cell.length_b   1.000
_cell.length_c   1.000
_cell.angle_alpha   90.00
_cell.angle_beta   90.00
_cell.angle_gamma   90.00
#
_symmetry.space_group_name_H-M   'P 1'
#
loop_
_entity.id
_entity.type
_entity.pdbx_description
1 polymer ?
#
loop_
_entity_poly.entity_id
_entity_poly.type
_entity_poly.pdbx_seq_one_letter_code
_entity_poly.pdbx_strand_id
1 'polypeptide(L)'
;MTHRLLVPLDGSRFAEAALPYAASVSDALSLELQLLRVAQPGMELEEAENYLLAVRSWLAEEEIGATIALAVGSPIENILEYIEHPKTE
;
A
#
# COMPACT_ATOMS: atom_id res chain seq x y z
N MET A 1 -12.29 -15.84 1.33
CA MET A 1 -12.36 -14.39 1.07
C MET A 1 -11.52 -13.71 2.14
N THR A 2 -10.30 -13.30 1.81
CA THR A 2 -9.53 -12.39 2.67
C THR A 2 -10.10 -10.98 2.47
N HIS A 3 -10.52 -10.33 3.55
CA HIS A 3 -11.01 -8.95 3.48
C HIS A 3 -9.82 -8.02 3.71
N ARG A 4 -9.44 -7.32 2.65
CA ARG A 4 -8.22 -6.50 2.61
C ARG A 4 -8.56 -5.06 2.26
N LEU A 5 -7.79 -4.13 2.81
CA LEU A 5 -7.85 -2.71 2.47
C LEU A 5 -6.60 -2.33 1.68
N LEU A 6 -6.76 -2.08 0.38
CA LEU A 6 -5.67 -1.64 -0.50
C LEU A 6 -5.50 -0.12 -0.42
N VAL A 7 -4.28 0.35 -0.14
CA VAL A 7 -3.95 1.78 -0.11
C VAL A 7 -2.84 2.07 -1.12
N PRO A 8 -3.19 2.67 -2.28
CA PRO A 8 -2.20 3.15 -3.23
C PRO A 8 -1.48 4.38 -2.69
N LEU A 9 -0.14 4.37 -2.76
CA LEU A 9 0.73 5.47 -2.34
C LEU A 9 1.72 5.82 -3.45
N ASP A 10 1.70 7.07 -3.89
CA ASP A 10 2.62 7.60 -4.91
C ASP A 10 3.76 8.44 -4.31
N GLY A 11 3.84 8.54 -2.99
CA GLY A 11 4.79 9.39 -2.27
C GLY A 11 4.35 10.85 -2.15
N SER A 12 3.16 11.20 -2.62
CA SER A 12 2.61 12.54 -2.42
C SER A 12 1.96 12.66 -1.05
N ARG A 13 2.03 13.86 -0.46
CA ARG A 13 1.30 14.18 0.79
C ARG A 13 -0.20 13.97 0.66
N PHE A 14 -0.75 14.08 -0.55
CA PHE A 14 -2.17 13.87 -0.80
C PHE A 14 -2.54 12.40 -0.65
N ALA A 15 -1.75 11.48 -1.21
CA ALA A 15 -1.96 10.05 -1.03
C ALA A 15 -1.74 9.62 0.44
N GLU A 16 -0.69 10.14 1.08
CA GLU A 16 -0.38 9.83 2.48
C GLU A 16 -1.45 10.27 3.47
N ALA A 17 -2.24 11.30 3.14
CA ALA A 17 -3.33 11.76 3.98
C ALA A 17 -4.40 10.67 4.21
N ALA A 18 -4.46 9.63 3.37
CA ALA A 18 -5.35 8.49 3.55
C ALA A 18 -4.90 7.53 4.66
N LEU A 19 -3.60 7.52 5.02
CA LEU A 19 -3.02 6.52 5.90
C LEU A 19 -3.67 6.42 7.29
N PRO A 20 -3.90 7.53 8.04
CA PRO A 20 -4.52 7.44 9.36
C PRO A 20 -5.95 6.89 9.31
N TYR A 21 -6.68 7.18 8.23
CA TYR A 21 -8.03 6.67 8.03
C TYR A 21 -8.01 5.19 7.64
N ALA A 22 -7.10 4.79 6.76
CA ALA A 22 -6.95 3.40 6.36
C ALA A 22 -6.59 2.52 7.56
N ALA A 23 -5.64 2.98 8.38
CA ALA A 23 -5.29 2.39 9.68
C ALA A 23 -6.52 2.19 10.60
N SER A 24 -7.29 3.27 10.80
CA SER A 24 -8.48 3.22 11.67
C SER A 24 -9.55 2.26 11.13
N VAL A 25 -9.75 2.23 9.82
CA VAL A 25 -10.72 1.34 9.16
C VAL A 25 -10.25 -0.10 9.20
N SER A 26 -8.97 -0.37 8.96
CA SER A 26 -8.43 -1.74 9.00
C SER A 26 -8.51 -2.32 10.41
N ASP A 27 -8.21 -1.53 11.43
CA ASP A 27 -8.30 -1.98 12.83
C ASP A 27 -9.76 -2.26 13.24
N ALA A 28 -10.66 -1.29 13.02
CA ALA A 28 -12.07 -1.40 13.40
C ALA A 28 -12.80 -2.55 12.72
N LEU A 29 -12.37 -2.95 11.51
CA LEU A 29 -12.98 -4.00 10.72
C LEU A 29 -12.14 -5.29 10.65
N SER A 30 -11.01 -5.34 11.36
CA SER A 30 -10.05 -6.45 11.33
C SER A 30 -9.66 -6.87 9.91
N LEU A 31 -9.33 -5.88 9.06
CA LEU A 31 -8.91 -6.07 7.67
C LEU A 31 -7.40 -6.14 7.57
N GLU A 32 -6.91 -6.90 6.59
CA GLU A 32 -5.50 -6.85 6.21
C GLU A 32 -5.22 -5.55 5.45
N LEU A 33 -4.42 -4.65 6.02
CA LEU A 33 -3.97 -3.44 5.36
C LEU A 33 -2.83 -3.76 4.39
N GLN A 34 -2.96 -3.35 3.13
CA GLN A 34 -1.95 -3.58 2.11
C GLN A 34 -1.60 -2.27 1.40
N LEU A 35 -0.33 -1.89 1.47
CA LEU A 35 0.20 -0.69 0.83
C LEU A 35 0.69 -1.02 -0.58
N LEU A 36 0.23 -0.27 -1.59
CA LEU A 36 0.63 -0.48 -2.98
C LEU A 36 1.36 0.76 -3.50
N ARG A 37 2.53 0.58 -4.10
CA ARG A 37 3.17 1.61 -4.92
C ARG A 37 3.39 1.10 -6.33
N VAL A 38 3.08 1.95 -7.30
CA VAL A 38 3.32 1.67 -8.72
C VAL A 38 4.49 2.54 -9.19
N ALA A 39 5.64 1.92 -9.41
CA ALA A 39 6.82 2.56 -9.95
C ALA A 39 6.63 2.87 -11.44
N GLN A 40 6.76 4.14 -11.79
CA GLN A 40 6.71 4.60 -13.17
C GLN A 40 8.07 4.42 -13.86
N PRO A 41 8.11 4.37 -15.20
CA PRO A 41 9.38 4.31 -15.93
C PRO A 41 10.33 5.45 -15.52
N GLY A 42 11.56 5.09 -15.16
CA GLY A 42 12.58 6.05 -14.67
C GLY A 42 12.61 6.25 -13.15
N MET A 43 11.75 5.57 -12.39
CA MET A 43 11.84 5.49 -10.94
C MET A 43 12.71 4.30 -10.52
N GLU A 44 13.57 4.50 -9.52
CA GLU A 44 14.34 3.42 -8.91
C GLU A 44 13.41 2.55 -8.04
N LEU A 45 13.38 1.23 -8.31
CA LEU A 45 12.51 0.31 -7.58
C LEU A 45 12.85 0.24 -6.09
N GLU A 46 14.14 0.33 -5.78
CA GLU A 46 14.64 0.35 -4.40
C GLU A 46 14.13 1.58 -3.64
N GLU A 47 14.01 2.75 -4.29
CA GLU A 47 13.44 3.94 -3.66
C GLU A 47 11.95 3.74 -3.34
N ALA A 48 11.20 3.18 -4.30
CA ALA A 48 9.78 2.90 -4.13
C ALA A 48 9.52 1.86 -3.03
N GLU A 49 10.36 0.83 -2.94
CA GLU A 49 10.30 -0.17 -1.87
C GLU A 49 10.67 0.40 -0.51
N ASN A 50 11.78 1.14 -0.41
CA ASN A 50 12.22 1.79 0.84
C ASN A 50 11.16 2.74 1.39
N TYR A 51 10.45 3.44 0.51
CA TYR A 51 9.30 4.25 0.89
C TYR A 51 8.19 3.41 1.54
N LEU A 52 7.77 2.30 0.92
CA LEU A 52 6.74 1.43 1.50
C LEU A 52 7.18 0.81 2.82
N LEU A 53 8.46 0.43 2.93
CA LEU A 53 9.04 -0.07 4.18
C LEU A 53 8.98 0.98 5.30
N ALA A 54 9.30 2.23 4.99
CA ALA A 54 9.21 3.33 5.96
C ALA A 54 7.77 3.57 6.43
N VAL A 55 6.80 3.59 5.52
CA VAL A 55 5.38 3.73 5.88
C VAL A 55 4.88 2.55 6.72
N ARG A 56 5.27 1.32 6.35
CA ARG A 56 4.94 0.12 7.14
C ARG A 56 5.54 0.19 8.55
N SER A 57 6.78 0.65 8.70
CA SER A 57 7.41 0.82 10.00
C SER A 57 6.66 1.84 10.86
N TRP A 58 6.25 2.97 10.29
CA TRP A 58 5.43 3.96 11.00
C TRP A 58 4.07 3.37 11.45
N LEU A 59 3.40 2.57 10.61
CA LEU A 59 2.16 1.88 11.01
C LEU A 59 2.39 0.87 12.13
N ALA A 60 3.52 0.16 12.10
CA ALA A 60 3.86 -0.82 13.12
C ALA A 60 4.14 -0.19 14.50
N GLU A 61 4.61 1.07 14.56
CA GLU A 61 4.74 1.82 15.82
C GLU A 61 3.38 2.07 16.49
N GLU A 62 2.31 2.13 15.70
CA GLU A 62 0.92 2.24 16.15
C GLU A 62 0.24 0.86 16.33
N GLU A 63 1.02 -0.23 16.34
CA GLU A 63 0.56 -1.63 16.42
C GLU A 63 -0.32 -2.08 15.23
N ILE A 64 -0.24 -1.38 14.09
CA ILE A 64 -1.02 -1.70 12.89
C ILE A 64 -0.16 -2.51 11.90
N GLY A 65 -0.56 -3.76 11.68
CA GLY A 65 0.06 -4.63 10.69
C GLY A 65 -0.29 -4.23 9.26
N ALA A 66 0.70 -4.10 8.39
CA ALA A 66 0.51 -3.87 6.97
C ALA A 66 1.49 -4.69 6.11
N THR A 67 1.00 -5.19 4.97
CA THR A 67 1.84 -5.78 3.92
C THR A 67 2.14 -4.75 2.83
N ILE A 68 3.18 -4.98 2.04
CA ILE A 68 3.60 -4.07 0.96
C ILE A 68 3.50 -4.76 -0.39
N ALA A 69 3.21 -3.99 -1.42
CA ALA A 69 3.14 -4.45 -2.79
C ALA A 69 3.80 -3.41 -3.70
N LEU A 70 4.81 -3.84 -4.44
CA LEU A 70 5.44 -3.03 -5.48
C LEU A 70 5.01 -3.52 -6.86
N ALA A 71 4.61 -2.59 -7.70
CA ALA A 71 4.20 -2.82 -9.07
C ALA A 71 4.95 -1.88 -10.01
N VAL A 72 5.04 -2.24 -11.29
CA VAL A 72 5.73 -1.43 -12.32
C VAL A 72 4.78 -1.17 -13.48
N GLY A 73 4.71 0.09 -13.93
CA GLY A 73 3.92 0.48 -15.10
C GLY A 73 2.86 1.53 -14.78
N SER A 74 1.69 1.41 -15.41
CA SER A 74 0.60 2.37 -15.25
C SER A 74 -0.06 2.20 -13.86
N PRO A 75 -0.23 3.28 -13.07
CA PRO A 75 -0.90 3.21 -11.78
C PRO A 75 -2.31 2.62 -11.86
N ILE A 76 -3.10 3.04 -12.86
CA ILE A 76 -4.49 2.59 -13.00
C ILE A 76 -4.57 1.09 -13.29
N GLU A 77 -3.78 0.61 -14.25
CA GLU A 77 -3.79 -0.80 -14.65
C GLU A 77 -3.37 -1.70 -13.49
N ASN A 78 -2.31 -1.31 -12.77
CA ASN A 78 -1.80 -2.10 -11.66
C ASN A 78 -2.76 -2.09 -10.45
N ILE A 79 -3.48 -0.99 -10.19
CA ILE A 79 -4.50 -0.96 -9.13
C ILE A 79 -5.65 -1.93 -9.47
N LEU A 80 -6.12 -1.92 -10.73
CA LEU A 80 -7.17 -2.83 -11.19
C LEU A 80 -6.70 -4.29 -11.12
N GLU A 81 -5.49 -4.58 -11.58
CA GLU A 81 -4.90 -5.91 -11.52
C GLU A 81 -4.82 -6.42 -10.08
N TYR A 82 -4.45 -5.57 -9.11
CA TYR A 82 -4.38 -6.00 -7.72
C TYR A 82 -5.75 -6.26 -7.09
N ILE A 83 -6.81 -5.58 -7.56
CA ILE A 83 -8.19 -5.85 -7.12
C ILE A 83 -8.68 -7.19 -7.68
N GLU A 84 -8.39 -7.49 -8.94
CA GLU A 84 -8.82 -8.71 -9.62
C GLU A 84 -7.99 -9.95 -9.24
N HIS A 85 -6.68 -9.76 -9.06
CA HIS A 85 -5.68 -10.80 -8.82
C HIS A 85 -4.79 -10.42 -7.64
N PRO A 86 -5.35 -10.46 -6.42
CA PRO A 86 -4.64 -9.94 -5.27
C PRO A 86 -3.54 -10.93 -4.89
N LYS A 87 -2.28 -10.54 -5.11
CA LYS A 87 -1.12 -11.39 -4.82
C LYS A 87 -1.12 -11.73 -3.34
N THR A 88 -1.13 -13.02 -3.04
CA THR A 88 -0.81 -13.57 -1.73
C THR A 88 0.66 -13.92 -1.77
N GLU A 89 1.48 -13.17 -1.04
CA GLU A 89 2.76 -13.71 -0.55
C GLU A 89 2.50 -14.75 0.53
#